data_AF-A0A968WFM0-F1
#
_entry.id   AF-A0A968WFM0-F1
#
_cell.length_a   1.000
_cell.length_b   1.000
_cell.length_c   1.000
_cell.angle_alpha   90.00
_cell.angle_beta   90.00
_cell.angle_gamma   90.00
#
_symmetry.space_group_name_H-M   'P 1'
#
loop_
_entity.id
_entity.type
_entity.pdbx_description
1 polymer ?
#
loop_
_entity_poly.entity_id
_entity_poly.type
_entity_poly.pdbx_seq_one_letter_code
_entity_poly.pdbx_strand_id
1 'polypeptide(L)'
;PELVVLSSAMHSLIPLDADGHALMNMMTWADGRSAGVAAELRASEYAEVIYTRTGTPVHAMSPLCKIGWLRKNKPDLFGSTTRFISIKEYIWWQLFGTYEVDYSIASATGLFDINDLDWYAPSLAFAGIRASQLSTPVNTNHQRRGLDANLAAQLSIDSDTPFMIGASDGCLAHLGSHAFKPGAASLTIGSSGAVRVSRTKPAVNFGSMTFNYRLDENTFVCGGPINNGGLVLRWFLGDILGDGPPDNDTFLAKVTATTNIAPGAEGLIFLPYILGERAPIWNSHARAFFFGLHLPPQAGSHGARGNGGHRARVIQRGCHY
;
A
#
# COMPACT_ATOMS: atom_id res chain seq x y z
N PRO A 1 14.86 21.28 -18.30
CA PRO A 1 14.17 21.50 -17.00
C PRO A 1 15.22 21.98 -15.99
N GLU A 2 14.82 22.77 -14.98
CA GLU A 2 15.77 23.22 -13.94
C GLU A 2 16.08 22.13 -12.89
N LEU A 3 15.18 21.16 -12.74
CA LEU A 3 15.30 20.02 -11.83
C LEU A 3 14.42 18.87 -12.33
N VAL A 4 14.88 17.64 -12.16
CA VAL A 4 14.07 16.42 -12.31
C VAL A 4 13.92 15.76 -10.95
N VAL A 5 12.70 15.36 -10.58
CA VAL A 5 12.41 14.69 -9.30
C VAL A 5 11.66 13.40 -9.57
N LEU A 6 12.05 12.31 -8.91
CA LEU A 6 11.43 11.00 -9.11
C LEU A 6 10.32 10.73 -8.09
N SER A 7 9.16 10.28 -8.58
CA SER A 7 8.10 9.63 -7.80
C SER A 7 8.01 8.19 -8.24
N SER A 8 7.93 7.24 -7.30
CA SER A 8 7.93 5.82 -7.65
C SER A 8 7.06 4.95 -6.77
N ALA A 9 6.53 3.89 -7.38
CA ALA A 9 5.77 2.87 -6.69
C ALA A 9 6.62 2.15 -5.63
N MET A 10 6.05 1.99 -4.44
CA MET A 10 6.66 1.27 -3.34
C MET A 10 6.72 -0.24 -3.58
N HIS A 11 7.53 -0.90 -2.76
CA HIS A 11 7.54 -2.35 -2.57
C HIS A 11 7.92 -3.19 -3.79
N SER A 12 8.47 -2.59 -4.85
CA SER A 12 9.07 -3.35 -5.95
C SER A 12 10.35 -4.04 -5.47
N LEU A 13 10.66 -5.19 -6.07
CA LEU A 13 11.90 -5.92 -5.83
C LEU A 13 12.43 -6.47 -7.15
N ILE A 14 13.70 -6.19 -7.42
CA ILE A 14 14.46 -6.66 -8.58
C ILE A 14 15.78 -7.24 -8.06
N PRO A 15 16.01 -8.56 -8.16
CA PRO A 15 17.31 -9.16 -7.89
C PRO A 15 18.23 -8.99 -9.09
N LEU A 16 19.45 -8.50 -8.85
CA LEU A 16 20.48 -8.31 -9.87
C LEU A 16 21.67 -9.26 -9.66
N ASP A 17 22.31 -9.66 -10.75
CA ASP A 17 23.61 -10.35 -10.73
C ASP A 17 24.78 -9.36 -10.52
N ALA A 18 26.01 -9.83 -10.65
CA ALA A 18 27.22 -9.01 -10.46
C ALA A 18 27.41 -7.94 -11.53
N ASP A 19 26.86 -8.17 -12.73
CA ASP A 19 26.97 -7.29 -13.89
C ASP A 19 25.82 -6.26 -13.94
N GLY A 20 24.88 -6.34 -12.99
CA GLY A 20 23.72 -5.46 -12.92
C GLY A 20 22.53 -5.91 -13.78
N HIS A 21 22.55 -7.13 -14.31
CA HIS A 21 21.42 -7.68 -15.05
C HIS A 21 20.34 -8.19 -14.10
N ALA A 22 19.08 -7.92 -14.43
CA ALA A 22 17.95 -8.44 -13.70
C ALA A 22 17.84 -9.96 -13.89
N LEU A 23 17.90 -10.71 -12.78
CA LEU A 23 17.81 -12.16 -12.77
C LEU A 23 16.38 -12.69 -12.95
N MET A 24 15.39 -11.81 -12.79
CA MET A 24 13.99 -12.09 -13.07
C MET A 24 13.20 -10.78 -13.25
N ASN A 25 11.96 -10.92 -13.74
CA ASN A 25 11.01 -9.82 -13.76
C ASN A 25 10.76 -9.24 -12.36
N MET A 26 10.53 -7.93 -12.31
CA MET A 26 10.24 -7.20 -11.08
C MET A 26 9.02 -7.75 -10.36
N MET A 27 9.14 -7.98 -9.05
CA MET A 27 8.03 -8.33 -8.18
C MET A 27 7.33 -7.06 -7.66
N THR A 28 6.15 -6.75 -8.18
CA THR A 28 5.37 -5.55 -7.79
C THR A 28 4.73 -5.69 -6.42
N TRP A 29 4.22 -4.60 -5.83
CA TRP A 29 3.49 -4.63 -4.55
C TRP A 29 2.27 -5.59 -4.54
N ALA A 30 1.69 -5.85 -5.71
CA ALA A 30 0.54 -6.74 -5.88
C ALA A 30 0.92 -8.23 -5.93
N ASP A 31 2.20 -8.54 -6.04
CA ASP A 31 2.69 -9.92 -6.01
C ASP A 31 2.53 -10.53 -4.61
N GLY A 32 1.63 -11.52 -4.49
CA GLY A 32 1.28 -12.16 -3.23
C GLY A 32 2.03 -13.46 -2.93
N ARG A 33 3.01 -13.90 -3.74
CA ARG A 33 3.60 -15.24 -3.60
C ARG A 33 4.31 -15.48 -2.26
N SER A 34 4.75 -14.42 -1.61
CA SER A 34 5.40 -14.44 -0.29
C SER A 34 4.41 -14.46 0.89
N ALA A 35 3.10 -14.69 0.65
CA ALA A 35 2.08 -14.75 1.71
C ALA A 35 2.41 -15.78 2.81
N GLY A 36 2.94 -16.95 2.43
CA GLY A 36 3.39 -17.96 3.40
C GLY A 36 4.52 -17.45 4.29
N VAL A 37 5.52 -16.77 3.71
CA VAL A 37 6.64 -16.17 4.46
C VAL A 37 6.15 -15.06 5.40
N ALA A 38 5.19 -14.24 4.95
CA ALA A 38 4.59 -13.21 5.80
C ALA A 38 3.80 -13.80 6.97
N ALA A 39 3.10 -14.93 6.76
CA ALA A 39 2.39 -15.64 7.83
C ALA A 39 3.36 -16.27 8.84
N GLU A 40 4.44 -16.90 8.34
CA GLU A 40 5.53 -17.44 9.18
C GLU A 40 6.17 -16.34 10.03
N LEU A 41 6.50 -15.19 9.43
CA LEU A 41 7.06 -14.06 10.18
C LEU A 41 6.08 -13.51 11.21
N ARG A 42 4.79 -13.32 10.86
CA ARG A 42 3.75 -12.85 11.79
C ARG A 42 3.56 -13.76 13.00
N ALA A 43 3.74 -15.06 12.83
CA ALA A 43 3.62 -16.04 13.92
C ALA A 43 4.90 -16.15 14.77
N SER A 44 5.99 -15.50 14.38
CA SER A 44 7.26 -15.53 15.11
C SER A 44 7.36 -14.42 16.17
N GLU A 45 8.26 -14.61 17.14
CA GLU A 45 8.61 -13.61 18.15
C GLU A 45 9.22 -12.32 17.57
N TYR A 46 9.70 -12.36 16.32
CA TYR A 46 10.37 -11.22 15.67
C TYR A 46 9.41 -10.24 15.01
N ALA A 47 8.14 -10.62 14.81
CA ALA A 47 7.17 -9.85 14.03
C ALA A 47 6.99 -8.42 14.55
N GLU A 48 6.72 -8.29 15.85
CA GLU A 48 6.44 -7.01 16.49
C GLU A 48 7.69 -6.14 16.56
N VAL A 49 8.85 -6.75 16.84
CA VAL A 49 10.13 -6.05 16.92
C VAL A 49 10.52 -5.48 15.55
N ILE A 50 10.40 -6.28 14.48
CA ILE A 50 10.68 -5.84 13.11
C ILE A 50 9.67 -4.77 12.69
N TYR A 51 8.38 -4.95 12.94
CA TYR A 51 7.37 -3.95 12.61
C TYR A 51 7.62 -2.62 13.34
N THR A 52 7.92 -2.68 14.63
CA THR A 52 8.14 -1.48 15.45
C THR A 52 9.35 -0.68 14.99
N ARG A 53 10.43 -1.36 14.58
CA ARG A 53 11.65 -0.71 14.09
C ARG A 53 11.58 -0.24 12.65
N THR A 54 10.88 -0.97 11.79
CA THR A 54 10.86 -0.67 10.35
C THR A 54 9.62 0.09 9.89
N GLY A 55 8.57 0.14 10.72
CA GLY A 55 7.30 0.77 10.37
C GLY A 55 6.54 0.09 9.23
N THR A 56 7.05 -1.00 8.67
CA THR A 56 6.44 -1.69 7.52
C THR A 56 5.56 -2.84 8.02
N PRO A 57 4.29 -2.93 7.56
CA PRO A 57 3.42 -4.05 7.91
C PRO A 57 4.00 -5.40 7.47
N VAL A 58 3.85 -6.44 8.29
CA VAL A 58 4.31 -7.79 7.96
C VAL A 58 3.37 -8.45 6.94
N HIS A 59 3.59 -8.11 5.68
CA HIS A 59 2.72 -8.46 4.57
C HIS A 59 3.51 -8.91 3.32
N ALA A 60 2.90 -9.74 2.49
CA ALA A 60 3.50 -10.30 1.27
C ALA A 60 4.04 -9.23 0.30
N MET A 61 3.42 -8.04 0.30
CA MET A 61 3.88 -6.93 -0.54
C MET A 61 5.32 -6.50 -0.23
N SER A 62 5.77 -6.64 1.02
CA SER A 62 7.05 -6.11 1.49
C SER A 62 8.26 -6.81 0.83
N PRO A 63 9.30 -6.05 0.41
CA PRO A 63 10.60 -6.59 0.03
C PRO A 63 11.16 -7.61 1.01
N LEU A 64 11.05 -7.37 2.33
CA LEU A 64 11.45 -8.34 3.37
C LEU A 64 10.88 -9.75 3.12
N CYS A 65 9.55 -9.85 2.94
CA CYS A 65 8.90 -11.14 2.72
C CYS A 65 9.22 -11.73 1.35
N LYS A 66 9.39 -10.89 0.32
CA LYS A 66 9.74 -11.33 -1.04
C LYS A 66 11.15 -11.91 -1.12
N ILE A 67 12.13 -11.29 -0.46
CA ILE A 67 13.50 -11.79 -0.38
C ILE A 67 13.52 -13.13 0.37
N GLY A 68 12.81 -13.23 1.50
CA GLY A 68 12.64 -14.50 2.22
C GLY A 68 12.00 -15.60 1.37
N TRP A 69 11.03 -15.23 0.51
CA TRP A 69 10.42 -16.17 -0.44
C TRP A 69 11.41 -16.64 -1.51
N LEU A 70 12.23 -15.72 -2.07
CA LEU A 70 13.26 -16.07 -3.05
C LEU A 70 14.28 -17.04 -2.44
N ARG A 71 14.74 -16.78 -1.21
CA ARG A 71 15.64 -17.69 -0.49
C ARG A 71 15.08 -19.11 -0.39
N LYS A 72 13.79 -19.24 -0.06
CA LYS A 72 13.13 -20.55 0.16
C LYS A 72 12.74 -21.27 -1.13
N ASN A 73 12.31 -20.54 -2.16
CA ASN A 73 11.67 -21.12 -3.35
C ASN A 73 12.51 -21.01 -4.62
N LYS A 74 13.56 -20.19 -4.62
CA LYS A 74 14.45 -19.92 -5.76
C LYS A 74 15.92 -19.85 -5.28
N PRO A 75 16.45 -20.89 -4.60
CA PRO A 75 17.76 -20.83 -3.96
C PRO A 75 18.90 -20.55 -4.94
N ASP A 76 18.87 -21.10 -6.16
CA ASP A 76 19.91 -20.86 -7.17
C ASP A 76 19.94 -19.38 -7.62
N LEU A 77 18.77 -18.81 -7.91
CA LEU A 77 18.64 -17.39 -8.26
C LEU A 77 19.08 -16.51 -7.09
N PHE A 78 18.66 -16.84 -5.87
CA PHE A 78 19.04 -16.12 -4.67
C PHE A 78 20.55 -16.16 -4.45
N GLY A 79 21.19 -17.30 -4.65
CA GLY A 79 22.64 -17.47 -4.55
C GLY A 79 23.43 -16.66 -5.57
N SER A 80 22.89 -16.51 -6.79
CA SER A 80 23.48 -15.67 -7.85
C SER A 80 23.18 -14.17 -7.69
N THR A 81 22.29 -13.79 -6.76
CA THR A 81 21.88 -12.39 -6.58
C THR A 81 22.92 -11.62 -5.78
N THR A 82 23.50 -10.57 -6.37
CA THR A 82 24.43 -9.67 -5.68
C THR A 82 23.73 -8.46 -5.07
N ARG A 83 22.61 -8.02 -5.65
CA ARG A 83 21.85 -6.86 -5.16
C ARG A 83 20.34 -7.07 -5.23
N PHE A 84 19.63 -6.51 -4.25
CA PHE A 84 18.18 -6.42 -4.23
C PHE A 84 17.77 -4.95 -4.22
N ILE A 85 17.09 -4.51 -5.27
CA ILE A 85 16.75 -3.09 -5.46
C ILE A 85 15.29 -2.90 -5.88
N SER A 86 14.76 -1.69 -5.73
CA SER A 86 13.47 -1.28 -6.31
C SER A 86 13.62 -0.81 -7.76
N ILE A 87 12.48 -0.54 -8.42
CA ILE A 87 12.47 0.07 -9.76
C ILE A 87 13.11 1.46 -9.78
N LYS A 88 12.98 2.25 -8.71
CA LYS A 88 13.57 3.59 -8.67
C LYS A 88 15.08 3.51 -8.61
N GLU A 89 15.61 2.60 -7.80
CA GLU A 89 17.04 2.32 -7.73
C GLU A 89 17.58 1.79 -9.06
N TYR A 90 16.81 0.97 -9.79
CA TYR A 90 17.22 0.50 -11.13
C TYR A 90 17.34 1.67 -12.12
N ILE A 91 16.36 2.57 -12.15
CA ILE A 91 16.42 3.79 -12.97
C ILE A 91 17.58 4.69 -12.52
N TRP A 92 17.77 4.86 -11.21
CA TRP A 92 18.86 5.68 -10.66
C TRP A 92 20.25 5.14 -11.03
N TRP A 93 20.42 3.82 -10.97
CA TRP A 93 21.64 3.16 -11.42
C TRP A 93 21.88 3.34 -12.92
N GLN A 94 20.84 3.26 -13.76
CA GLN A 94 20.96 3.53 -15.20
C GLN A 94 21.34 4.99 -15.49
N LEU A 95 20.88 5.94 -14.68
CA LEU A 95 21.20 7.36 -14.83
C LEU A 95 22.61 7.71 -14.33
N PHE A 96 23.03 7.16 -13.19
CA PHE A 96 24.21 7.64 -12.46
C PHE A 96 25.24 6.56 -12.10
N GLY A 97 25.01 5.29 -12.45
CA GLY A 97 25.90 4.18 -12.12
C GLY A 97 25.99 3.88 -10.62
N THR A 98 25.09 4.42 -9.79
CA THR A 98 25.13 4.30 -8.33
C THR A 98 23.85 3.69 -7.78
N TYR A 99 23.97 2.96 -6.67
CA TYR A 99 22.84 2.31 -5.99
C TYR A 99 22.48 3.09 -4.74
N GLU A 100 21.47 3.95 -4.87
CA GLU A 100 20.97 4.80 -3.79
C GLU A 100 19.46 4.68 -3.71
N VAL A 101 18.95 4.66 -2.47
CA VAL A 101 17.52 4.56 -2.17
C VAL A 101 17.14 5.65 -1.19
N ASP A 102 16.05 6.34 -1.44
CA ASP A 102 15.59 7.38 -0.53
C ASP A 102 14.95 6.76 0.72
N TYR A 103 14.97 7.50 1.84
CA TYR A 103 14.36 7.03 3.09
C TYR A 103 12.86 6.70 2.97
N SER A 104 12.12 7.28 2.03
CA SER A 104 10.71 6.94 1.83
C SER A 104 10.52 5.56 1.20
N ILE A 105 11.30 5.19 0.18
CA ILE A 105 11.26 3.84 -0.37
C ILE A 105 11.91 2.84 0.61
N ALA A 106 13.03 3.19 1.25
CA ALA A 106 13.72 2.33 2.21
C ALA A 106 12.80 1.98 3.39
N SER A 107 12.09 2.95 3.96
CA SER A 107 11.13 2.73 5.05
C SER A 107 9.92 1.86 4.66
N ALA A 108 9.68 1.63 3.37
CA ALA A 108 8.63 0.76 2.85
C ALA A 108 9.10 -0.69 2.57
N THR A 109 10.37 -1.01 2.87
CA THR A 109 10.95 -2.32 2.55
C THR A 109 10.70 -3.39 3.61
N GLY A 110 10.53 -2.98 4.87
CA GLY A 110 10.66 -3.86 6.04
C GLY A 110 12.10 -4.25 6.38
N LEU A 111 13.10 -3.65 5.70
CA LEU A 111 14.53 -3.91 5.90
C LEU A 111 15.26 -2.74 6.57
N PHE A 112 14.64 -1.57 6.68
CA PHE A 112 15.26 -0.30 7.10
C PHE A 112 14.75 0.12 8.47
N ASP A 113 15.65 0.47 9.41
CA ASP A 113 15.27 1.07 10.69
C ASP A 113 14.96 2.55 10.47
N ILE A 114 13.71 2.93 10.75
CA ILE A 114 13.21 4.28 10.47
C ILE A 114 13.68 5.33 11.50
N ASN A 115 14.31 4.90 12.60
CA ASN A 115 14.85 5.77 13.63
C ASN A 115 16.36 5.95 13.44
N ASP A 116 17.08 4.83 13.25
CA ASP A 116 18.54 4.83 13.11
C ASP A 116 19.00 5.16 11.68
N LEU A 117 18.06 5.17 10.73
CA LEU A 117 18.25 5.52 9.32
C LEU A 117 19.28 4.63 8.59
N ASP A 118 19.33 3.36 8.96
CA ASP A 118 20.19 2.35 8.34
C ASP A 118 19.46 1.00 8.24
N TRP A 119 20.05 0.05 7.52
CA TRP A 119 19.50 -1.29 7.35
C TRP A 119 19.43 -2.06 8.68
N TYR A 120 18.25 -2.59 8.99
CA TYR A 120 17.94 -3.22 10.27
C TYR A 120 18.41 -4.68 10.31
N ALA A 121 19.45 -4.96 11.10
CA ALA A 121 20.11 -6.27 11.13
C ALA A 121 19.16 -7.47 11.37
N PRO A 122 18.17 -7.42 12.29
CA PRO A 122 17.21 -8.53 12.43
C PRO A 122 16.37 -8.80 11.19
N SER A 123 15.97 -7.76 10.44
CA SER A 123 15.28 -7.93 9.16
C SER A 123 16.19 -8.56 8.11
N LEU A 124 17.46 -8.15 8.03
CA LEU A 124 18.44 -8.73 7.12
C LEU A 124 18.72 -10.20 7.43
N ALA A 125 18.86 -10.54 8.72
CA ALA A 125 19.03 -11.91 9.18
C ALA A 125 17.82 -12.79 8.83
N PHE A 126 16.59 -12.28 9.05
CA PHE A 126 15.38 -12.97 8.63
C PHE A 126 15.37 -13.25 7.11
N ALA A 127 15.70 -12.25 6.30
CA ALA A 127 15.77 -12.36 4.84
C ALA A 127 16.95 -13.20 4.34
N GLY A 128 18.02 -13.36 5.14
CA GLY A 128 19.23 -14.08 4.77
C GLY A 128 20.16 -13.30 3.85
N ILE A 129 20.19 -11.97 3.99
CA ILE A 129 21.00 -11.08 3.15
C ILE A 129 21.90 -10.19 4.01
N ARG A 130 22.83 -9.49 3.37
CA ARG A 130 23.71 -8.49 3.99
C ARG A 130 23.36 -7.09 3.51
N ALA A 131 23.67 -6.07 4.31
CA ALA A 131 23.47 -4.66 3.94
C ALA A 131 24.19 -4.29 2.63
N SER A 132 25.35 -4.92 2.36
CA SER A 132 26.11 -4.74 1.12
C SER A 132 25.36 -5.18 -0.15
N GLN A 133 24.29 -5.97 -0.02
CA GLN A 133 23.43 -6.39 -1.13
C GLN A 133 22.25 -5.43 -1.34
N LEU A 134 22.19 -4.32 -0.60
CA LEU A 134 21.16 -3.29 -0.73
C LEU A 134 21.79 -1.98 -1.20
N SER A 135 20.96 -1.05 -1.65
CA SER A 135 21.39 0.31 -2.01
C SER A 135 21.76 1.13 -0.77
N THR A 136 22.50 2.21 -0.95
CA THR A 136 22.82 3.14 0.13
C THR A 136 21.60 4.01 0.44
N PRO A 137 21.08 4.02 1.69
CA PRO A 137 19.99 4.92 2.07
C PRO A 137 20.43 6.39 2.05
N VAL A 138 19.61 7.27 1.47
CA VAL A 138 19.86 8.71 1.40
C VAL A 138 18.59 9.51 1.70
N ASN A 139 18.74 10.80 2.02
CA ASN A 139 17.60 11.71 2.22
C ASN A 139 16.80 11.85 0.91
N THR A 140 15.48 12.09 1.01
CA THR A 140 14.59 12.28 -0.15
C THR A 140 14.96 13.49 -1.00
N ASN A 141 15.67 14.46 -0.43
CA ASN A 141 16.23 15.62 -1.14
C ASN A 141 17.63 15.41 -1.73
N HIS A 142 18.19 14.20 -1.65
CA HIS A 142 19.51 13.88 -2.21
C HIS A 142 19.53 14.13 -3.72
N GLN A 143 20.59 14.76 -4.21
CA GLN A 143 20.71 15.17 -5.61
C GLN A 143 21.98 14.65 -6.26
N ARG A 144 21.89 14.40 -7.57
CA ARG A 144 23.02 14.14 -8.45
C ARG A 144 22.96 15.02 -9.69
N ARG A 145 24.13 15.23 -10.29
CA ARG A 145 24.38 15.92 -11.56
C ARG A 145 25.39 15.10 -12.35
N GLY A 146 25.68 15.51 -13.59
CA GLY A 146 26.65 14.83 -14.45
C GLY A 146 26.04 13.56 -15.06
N LEU A 147 24.89 13.72 -15.71
CA LEU A 147 24.30 12.67 -16.52
C LEU A 147 25.21 12.38 -17.72
N ASP A 148 25.32 11.11 -18.12
CA ASP A 148 26.02 10.75 -19.36
C ASP A 148 25.53 11.58 -20.54
N ALA A 149 26.45 12.10 -21.36
CA ALA A 149 26.12 13.05 -22.42
C ALA A 149 25.18 12.46 -23.49
N ASN A 150 25.32 11.16 -23.79
CA ASN A 150 24.43 10.50 -24.75
C ASN A 150 23.03 10.33 -24.15
N LEU A 151 22.95 9.97 -22.87
CA LEU A 151 21.67 9.84 -22.16
C LEU A 151 20.97 11.20 -22.00
N ALA A 152 21.72 12.25 -21.68
CA ALA A 152 21.20 13.62 -21.62
C ALA A 152 20.62 14.08 -22.96
N ALA A 153 21.33 13.79 -24.07
CA ALA A 153 20.85 14.07 -25.41
C ALA A 153 19.57 13.28 -25.76
N GLN A 154 19.48 12.00 -25.40
CA GLN A 154 18.27 11.19 -25.60
C GLN A 154 17.07 11.74 -24.82
N LEU A 155 17.31 12.22 -23.60
CA LEU A 155 16.26 12.83 -22.76
C LEU A 155 15.97 14.30 -23.14
N SER A 156 16.72 14.89 -24.07
CA SER A 156 16.65 16.30 -24.45
C SER A 156 16.80 17.25 -23.25
N ILE A 157 17.78 16.99 -22.38
CA ILE A 157 18.11 17.81 -21.22
C ILE A 157 19.61 18.12 -21.16
N ASP A 158 19.99 19.10 -20.35
CA ASP A 158 21.40 19.40 -20.08
C ASP A 158 22.02 18.30 -19.20
N SER A 159 23.27 17.89 -19.47
CA SER A 159 23.99 16.88 -18.67
C SER A 159 24.18 17.30 -17.21
N ASP A 160 24.22 18.60 -16.93
CA ASP A 160 24.32 19.18 -15.60
C ASP A 160 22.94 19.43 -14.95
N THR A 161 21.84 19.09 -15.62
CA THR A 161 20.50 19.14 -15.01
C THR A 161 20.50 18.34 -13.70
N PRO A 162 20.15 18.93 -12.56
CA PRO A 162 20.10 18.19 -11.30
C PRO A 162 18.93 17.21 -11.32
N PHE A 163 19.18 16.03 -10.74
CA PHE A 163 18.16 15.04 -10.42
C PHE A 163 18.10 14.91 -8.90
N MET A 164 16.90 15.03 -8.34
CA MET A 164 16.61 14.69 -6.96
C MET A 164 16.01 13.28 -6.90
N ILE A 165 16.54 12.46 -5.99
CA ILE A 165 16.12 11.07 -5.83
C ILE A 165 14.63 10.93 -5.47
N GLY A 166 14.06 11.97 -4.86
CA GLY A 166 12.65 12.09 -4.55
C GLY A 166 12.19 11.09 -3.50
N ALA A 167 10.94 10.65 -3.59
CA ALA A 167 10.30 9.82 -2.59
C ALA A 167 9.29 8.84 -3.21
N SER A 168 8.63 8.05 -2.36
CA SER A 168 7.55 7.17 -2.81
C SER A 168 6.32 7.93 -3.31
N ASP A 169 5.57 7.29 -4.20
CA ASP A 169 4.26 7.76 -4.69
C ASP A 169 3.29 8.07 -3.54
N GLY A 170 3.23 7.21 -2.52
CA GLY A 170 2.37 7.39 -1.35
C GLY A 170 2.73 8.62 -0.52
N CYS A 171 4.02 8.86 -0.29
CA CYS A 171 4.49 10.04 0.45
C CYS A 171 4.32 11.32 -0.37
N LEU A 172 4.61 11.29 -1.67
CA LEU A 172 4.48 12.46 -2.54
C LEU A 172 3.01 12.82 -2.82
N ALA A 173 2.12 11.84 -2.97
CA ALA A 173 0.68 12.11 -3.06
C ALA A 173 0.16 12.74 -1.77
N HIS A 174 0.64 12.29 -0.62
CA HIS A 174 0.30 12.89 0.68
C HIS A 174 0.81 14.33 0.79
N LEU A 175 2.06 14.58 0.40
CA LEU A 175 2.64 15.92 0.34
C LEU A 175 1.85 16.84 -0.62
N GLY A 176 1.55 16.36 -1.83
CA GLY A 176 0.79 17.09 -2.85
C GLY A 176 -0.65 17.38 -2.47
N SER A 177 -1.24 16.64 -1.52
CA SER A 177 -2.55 16.93 -0.95
C SER A 177 -2.54 18.04 0.11
N HIS A 178 -1.38 18.65 0.39
CA HIS A 178 -1.17 19.62 1.47
C HIS A 178 -1.48 19.09 2.89
N ALA A 179 -1.59 17.77 3.05
CA ALA A 179 -1.87 17.11 4.33
C ALA A 179 -0.59 16.85 5.16
N PHE A 180 0.45 17.67 5.01
CA PHE A 180 1.76 17.42 5.62
C PHE A 180 1.89 17.91 7.08
N LYS A 181 0.97 18.76 7.57
CA LYS A 181 0.99 19.22 8.97
C LYS A 181 0.74 18.06 9.94
N PRO A 182 1.39 18.01 11.11
CA PRO A 182 1.11 16.98 12.10
C PRO A 182 -0.38 16.89 12.44
N GLY A 183 -0.96 15.69 12.37
CA GLY A 183 -2.37 15.42 12.57
C GLY A 183 -3.26 15.61 11.34
N ALA A 184 -2.76 16.19 10.25
CA ALA A 184 -3.53 16.28 9.01
C ALA A 184 -3.71 14.89 8.40
N ALA A 185 -4.96 14.58 8.04
CA ALA A 185 -5.35 13.31 7.45
C ALA A 185 -5.75 13.50 5.98
N SER A 186 -5.37 12.54 5.15
CA SER A 186 -5.85 12.39 3.78
C SER A 186 -6.57 11.04 3.68
N LEU A 187 -7.80 11.08 3.17
CA LEU A 187 -8.62 9.92 2.88
C LEU A 187 -8.85 9.88 1.38
N THR A 188 -8.36 8.83 0.74
CA THR A 188 -8.66 8.55 -0.67
C THR A 188 -9.55 7.33 -0.73
N ILE A 189 -10.70 7.44 -1.39
CA ILE A 189 -11.58 6.31 -1.67
C ILE A 189 -11.82 6.30 -3.19
N GLY A 190 -11.11 5.41 -3.88
CA GLY A 190 -11.37 5.04 -5.26
C GLY A 190 -11.91 3.61 -5.31
N SER A 191 -11.46 2.82 -6.28
CA SER A 191 -11.72 1.37 -6.30
C SER A 191 -11.27 0.69 -4.99
N SER A 192 -10.10 1.10 -4.51
CA SER A 192 -9.57 0.81 -3.18
C SER A 192 -9.43 2.10 -2.38
N GLY A 193 -9.15 2.00 -1.08
CA GLY A 193 -8.99 3.14 -0.18
C GLY A 193 -7.61 3.25 0.44
N ALA A 194 -7.32 4.42 1.01
CA ALA A 194 -6.18 4.61 1.91
C ALA A 194 -6.47 5.76 2.88
N VAL A 195 -6.13 5.54 4.15
CA VAL A 195 -6.06 6.59 5.17
C VAL A 195 -4.60 6.88 5.43
N ARG A 196 -4.20 8.15 5.37
CA ARG A 196 -2.86 8.63 5.67
C ARG A 196 -2.93 9.80 6.64
N VAL A 197 -2.05 9.83 7.62
CA VAL A 197 -1.95 10.88 8.63
C VAL A 197 -0.50 11.30 8.75
N SER A 198 -0.23 12.60 8.65
CA SER A 198 1.09 13.15 8.93
C SER A 198 1.37 13.12 10.42
N ARG A 199 2.53 12.59 10.81
CA ARG A 199 2.99 12.55 12.20
C ARG A 199 4.46 12.90 12.30
N THR A 200 4.89 13.37 13.46
CA THR A 200 6.31 13.61 13.78
C THR A 200 7.00 12.37 14.36
N LYS A 201 6.23 11.33 14.67
CA LYS A 201 6.68 10.04 15.21
C LYS A 201 5.85 8.92 14.60
N PRO A 202 6.40 7.70 14.45
CA PRO A 202 5.63 6.56 13.96
C PRO A 202 4.42 6.27 14.88
N ALA A 203 3.29 5.97 14.28
CA ALA A 203 2.14 5.37 14.94
C ALA A 203 2.35 3.85 14.99
N VAL A 204 3.13 3.39 15.97
CA VAL A 204 3.38 1.96 16.19
C VAL A 204 2.11 1.34 16.77
N ASN A 205 1.45 0.49 15.99
CA ASN A 205 0.36 -0.36 16.43
C ASN A 205 0.50 -1.72 15.74
N PHE A 206 1.08 -2.71 16.43
CA PHE A 206 1.31 -4.03 15.85
C PHE A 206 0.00 -4.76 15.53
N GLY A 207 -1.07 -4.59 16.31
CA GLY A 207 -2.36 -5.23 16.02
C GLY A 207 -2.98 -4.76 14.70
N SER A 208 -2.89 -3.46 14.40
CA SER A 208 -3.40 -2.88 13.14
C SER A 208 -2.35 -2.81 12.03
N MET A 209 -1.08 -3.08 12.35
CA MET A 209 0.11 -2.86 11.52
C MET A 209 -0.03 -1.63 10.60
N THR A 210 -0.24 -0.45 11.17
CA THR A 210 -0.24 0.79 10.37
C THR A 210 1.14 0.98 9.76
N PHE A 211 1.23 1.31 8.47
CA PHE A 211 2.52 1.67 7.91
C PHE A 211 3.02 2.99 8.49
N ASN A 212 4.33 3.16 8.58
CA ASN A 212 5.00 4.35 9.07
C ASN A 212 6.17 4.69 8.15
N TYR A 213 5.88 5.33 7.02
CA TYR A 213 6.89 5.65 6.01
C TYR A 213 7.41 7.06 6.19
N ARG A 214 8.72 7.24 6.01
CA ARG A 214 9.39 8.51 6.24
C ARG A 214 9.35 9.38 4.98
N LEU A 215 8.82 10.60 5.06
CA LEU A 215 8.81 11.55 3.94
C LEU A 215 10.04 12.47 3.97
N ASP A 216 10.36 12.98 5.15
CA ASP A 216 11.50 13.86 5.41
C ASP A 216 11.98 13.66 6.85
N GLU A 217 12.91 14.49 7.34
CA GLU A 217 13.50 14.42 8.69
C GLU A 217 12.48 14.50 9.83
N ASN A 218 11.35 15.18 9.62
CA ASN A 218 10.37 15.49 10.66
C ASN A 218 9.00 14.87 10.39
N THR A 219 8.78 14.25 9.23
CA THR A 219 7.47 13.79 8.79
C THR A 219 7.45 12.30 8.50
N PHE A 220 6.55 11.60 9.18
CA PHE A 220 6.08 10.26 8.86
C PHE A 220 4.69 10.34 8.24
N VAL A 221 4.49 9.59 7.15
CA VAL A 221 3.18 9.31 6.58
C VAL A 221 2.73 7.98 7.16
N CYS A 222 1.81 8.05 8.11
CA CYS A 222 1.31 6.90 8.84
C CYS A 222 -0.08 6.51 8.33
N GLY A 223 -0.38 5.22 8.18
CA GLY A 223 -1.69 4.88 7.64
C GLY A 223 -1.98 3.41 7.40
N GLY A 224 -3.07 3.18 6.67
CA GLY A 224 -3.55 1.86 6.32
C GLY A 224 -4.08 1.86 4.89
N PRO A 225 -3.62 0.93 4.03
CA PRO A 225 -4.22 0.71 2.73
C PRO A 225 -5.43 -0.22 2.88
N ILE A 226 -6.52 0.12 2.20
CA ILE A 226 -7.82 -0.56 2.30
C ILE A 226 -8.14 -1.15 0.94
N ASN A 227 -8.35 -2.45 0.84
CA ASN A 227 -8.75 -3.10 -0.41
C ASN A 227 -10.18 -2.76 -0.78
N ASN A 228 -11.06 -2.75 0.23
CA ASN A 228 -12.51 -2.70 0.06
C ASN A 228 -13.03 -1.24 0.09
N GLY A 229 -12.74 -0.48 -0.97
CA GLY A 229 -13.26 0.87 -1.18
C GLY A 229 -14.54 0.89 -2.03
N GLY A 230 -14.58 1.72 -3.06
CA GLY A 230 -15.73 1.83 -3.98
C GLY A 230 -16.06 0.56 -4.75
N LEU A 231 -15.13 -0.41 -4.88
CA LEU A 231 -15.43 -1.72 -5.46
C LEU A 231 -16.50 -2.49 -4.67
N VAL A 232 -16.59 -2.27 -3.36
CA VAL A 232 -17.62 -2.88 -2.50
C VAL A 232 -19.00 -2.41 -2.92
N LEU A 233 -19.16 -1.10 -3.12
CA LEU A 233 -20.43 -0.52 -3.57
C LEU A 233 -20.76 -0.98 -4.98
N ARG A 234 -19.77 -1.03 -5.89
CA ARG A 234 -19.99 -1.54 -7.25
C ARG A 234 -20.43 -3.00 -7.26
N TRP A 235 -19.75 -3.86 -6.51
CA TRP A 235 -20.13 -5.27 -6.33
C TRP A 235 -21.55 -5.38 -5.76
N PHE A 236 -21.85 -4.60 -4.73
CA PHE A 236 -23.15 -4.65 -4.08
C PHE A 236 -24.29 -4.23 -5.02
N LEU A 237 -24.14 -3.11 -5.71
CA LEU A 237 -25.16 -2.59 -6.61
C LEU A 237 -25.32 -3.46 -7.87
N GLY A 238 -24.21 -3.97 -8.41
CA GLY A 238 -24.24 -4.78 -9.63
C GLY A 238 -24.64 -6.24 -9.38
N ASP A 239 -23.92 -6.90 -8.48
CA ASP A 239 -23.98 -8.35 -8.33
C ASP A 239 -25.03 -8.80 -7.31
N ILE A 240 -25.26 -8.02 -6.24
CA ILE A 240 -26.25 -8.38 -5.21
C ILE A 240 -27.63 -7.84 -5.54
N LEU A 241 -27.75 -6.59 -5.99
CA LEU A 241 -29.04 -6.02 -6.38
C LEU A 241 -29.44 -6.36 -7.83
N GLY A 242 -28.51 -6.87 -8.64
CA GLY A 242 -28.78 -7.36 -9.99
C GLY A 242 -28.94 -6.26 -11.04
N ASP A 243 -28.45 -5.05 -10.76
CA ASP A 243 -28.66 -3.89 -11.63
C ASP A 243 -27.54 -3.69 -12.66
N GLY A 244 -26.56 -4.61 -12.73
CA GLY A 244 -25.33 -4.41 -13.50
C GLY A 244 -24.45 -3.29 -12.93
N PRO A 245 -23.24 -3.06 -13.47
CA PRO A 245 -22.40 -1.95 -13.00
C PRO A 245 -23.13 -0.62 -13.28
N PRO A 246 -23.53 0.13 -12.24
CA PRO A 246 -24.32 1.33 -12.45
C PRO A 246 -23.48 2.41 -13.15
N ASP A 247 -24.09 3.14 -14.08
CA ASP A 247 -23.54 4.43 -14.49
C ASP A 247 -23.57 5.43 -13.31
N ASN A 248 -22.89 6.57 -13.48
CA ASN A 248 -22.74 7.55 -12.41
C ASN A 248 -24.09 8.09 -11.90
N ASP A 249 -25.07 8.27 -12.79
CA ASP A 249 -26.37 8.82 -12.44
C ASP A 249 -27.21 7.80 -11.65
N THR A 250 -27.21 6.55 -12.10
CA THR A 250 -27.84 5.42 -11.40
C THR A 250 -27.21 5.18 -10.04
N PHE A 251 -25.89 5.28 -9.95
CA PHE A 251 -25.16 5.19 -8.69
C PHE A 251 -25.62 6.28 -7.72
N LEU A 252 -25.60 7.55 -8.16
CA LEU A 252 -25.96 8.69 -7.33
C LEU A 252 -27.43 8.63 -6.88
N ALA A 253 -28.34 8.23 -7.77
CA ALA A 253 -29.75 8.06 -7.45
C ALA A 253 -29.95 7.01 -6.34
N LYS A 254 -29.26 5.87 -6.42
CA LYS A 254 -29.35 4.81 -5.41
C LYS A 254 -28.78 5.24 -4.07
N VAL A 255 -27.60 5.87 -4.06
CA VAL A 255 -27.02 6.42 -2.83
C VAL A 255 -27.95 7.46 -2.22
N THR A 256 -28.51 8.37 -3.01
CA THR A 256 -29.45 9.39 -2.53
C THR A 256 -30.71 8.76 -1.93
N ALA A 257 -31.25 7.69 -2.52
CA ALA A 257 -32.41 6.99 -2.00
C ALA A 257 -32.20 6.38 -0.60
N THR A 258 -30.94 6.11 -0.20
CA THR A 258 -30.61 5.58 1.13
C THR A 258 -30.59 6.63 2.24
N THR A 259 -30.60 7.93 1.91
CA THR A 259 -30.52 9.03 2.88
C THR A 259 -31.71 9.10 3.86
N ASN A 260 -32.81 8.42 3.54
CA ASN A 260 -33.99 8.33 4.41
C ASN A 260 -33.88 7.23 5.49
N ILE A 261 -32.74 6.53 5.57
CA ILE A 261 -32.48 5.52 6.61
C ILE A 261 -31.78 6.21 7.78
N ALA A 262 -32.27 5.97 9.00
CA ALA A 262 -31.65 6.52 10.21
C ALA A 262 -30.20 6.01 10.38
N PRO A 263 -29.26 6.83 10.89
CA PRO A 263 -27.90 6.40 11.20
C PRO A 263 -27.87 5.11 12.02
N GLY A 264 -26.92 4.22 11.68
CA GLY A 264 -26.80 2.90 12.31
C GLY A 264 -27.68 1.81 11.71
N ALA A 265 -28.47 2.11 10.66
CA ALA A 265 -29.20 1.13 9.86
C ALA A 265 -30.04 0.12 10.68
N GLU A 266 -30.67 0.60 11.76
CA GLU A 266 -31.47 -0.23 12.70
C GLU A 266 -30.66 -1.42 13.28
N GLY A 267 -29.35 -1.26 13.46
CA GLY A 267 -28.46 -2.28 14.02
C GLY A 267 -27.90 -3.27 13.00
N LEU A 268 -28.13 -3.06 11.70
CA LEU A 268 -27.49 -3.83 10.64
C LEU A 268 -25.99 -3.48 10.57
N ILE A 269 -25.14 -4.51 10.66
CA ILE A 269 -23.68 -4.38 10.54
C ILE A 269 -23.22 -5.08 9.27
N PHE A 270 -22.36 -4.42 8.52
CA PHE A 270 -21.68 -4.99 7.35
C PHE A 270 -20.17 -4.90 7.50
N LEU A 271 -19.50 -6.05 7.41
CA LEU A 271 -18.06 -6.14 7.27
C LEU A 271 -17.73 -6.23 5.77
N PRO A 272 -17.02 -5.26 5.18
CA PRO A 272 -16.93 -5.14 3.72
C PRO A 272 -15.81 -5.98 3.09
N TYR A 273 -15.31 -7.04 3.74
CA TYR A 273 -14.09 -7.75 3.35
C TYR A 273 -14.24 -8.70 2.14
N ILE A 274 -14.79 -8.22 1.04
CA ILE A 274 -15.08 -9.02 -0.17
C ILE A 274 -13.78 -9.53 -0.80
N LEU A 275 -12.74 -8.70 -0.82
CA LEU A 275 -11.46 -9.00 -1.47
C LEU A 275 -10.41 -9.55 -0.48
N GLY A 276 -10.83 -10.04 0.70
CA GLY A 276 -9.96 -10.04 1.87
C GLY A 276 -9.58 -8.62 2.28
N GLU A 277 -8.71 -8.42 3.26
CA GLU A 277 -8.35 -7.07 3.68
C GLU A 277 -6.90 -6.91 4.11
N ARG A 278 -6.32 -5.74 3.80
CA ARG A 278 -5.08 -5.24 4.40
C ARG A 278 -5.45 -4.52 5.70
N ALA A 279 -5.22 -3.22 5.84
CA ALA A 279 -5.59 -2.54 7.06
C ALA A 279 -7.12 -2.55 7.26
N PRO A 280 -7.61 -2.70 8.50
CA PRO A 280 -6.84 -2.83 9.74
C PRO A 280 -6.53 -4.28 10.17
N ILE A 281 -7.03 -5.31 9.48
CA ILE A 281 -7.03 -6.70 9.98
C ILE A 281 -5.95 -7.62 9.36
N TRP A 282 -5.34 -7.20 8.26
CA TRP A 282 -4.28 -7.87 7.50
C TRP A 282 -4.54 -9.36 7.25
N ASN A 283 -5.75 -9.66 6.80
CA ASN A 283 -6.24 -11.00 6.55
C ASN A 283 -6.77 -11.14 5.12
N SER A 284 -5.98 -11.76 4.24
CA SER A 284 -6.35 -12.09 2.86
C SER A 284 -7.51 -13.11 2.77
N HIS A 285 -7.77 -13.85 3.84
CA HIS A 285 -8.87 -14.81 3.92
C HIS A 285 -10.14 -14.21 4.52
N ALA A 286 -10.13 -12.93 4.92
CA ALA A 286 -11.35 -12.26 5.40
C ALA A 286 -12.42 -12.28 4.31
N ARG A 287 -13.69 -12.37 4.74
CA ARG A 287 -14.86 -12.42 3.87
C ARG A 287 -15.90 -11.45 4.37
N ALA A 288 -16.72 -10.95 3.45
CA ALA A 288 -17.81 -10.06 3.78
C ALA A 288 -18.87 -10.74 4.64
N PHE A 289 -19.52 -9.98 5.53
CA PHE A 289 -20.52 -10.50 6.46
C PHE A 289 -21.59 -9.45 6.78
N PHE A 290 -22.86 -9.85 6.73
CA PHE A 290 -23.98 -9.05 7.23
C PHE A 290 -24.50 -9.66 8.54
N PHE A 291 -24.68 -8.82 9.55
CA PHE A 291 -25.23 -9.20 10.86
C PHE A 291 -26.39 -8.30 11.27
N GLY A 292 -27.40 -8.84 11.95
CA GLY A 292 -28.55 -8.06 12.40
C GLY A 292 -29.69 -7.92 11.39
N LEU A 293 -29.68 -8.73 10.32
CA LEU A 293 -30.79 -8.84 9.38
C LEU A 293 -32.04 -9.35 10.11
N HIS A 294 -33.07 -8.53 10.18
CA HIS A 294 -34.36 -8.90 10.74
C HIS A 294 -35.48 -8.25 9.91
N LEU A 295 -36.67 -8.86 9.96
CA LEU A 295 -37.86 -8.26 9.37
C LEU A 295 -38.30 -7.10 10.28
N PRO A 296 -38.38 -5.86 9.79
CA PRO A 296 -38.96 -4.79 10.58
C PRO A 296 -40.43 -5.13 10.89
N PRO A 297 -40.96 -4.70 12.04
CA PRO A 297 -42.38 -4.88 12.35
C PRO A 297 -43.23 -4.37 11.18
N GLN A 298 -44.21 -5.17 10.74
CA GLN A 298 -45.13 -4.73 9.70
C GLN A 298 -45.79 -3.44 10.16
N ALA A 299 -45.53 -2.34 9.46
CA ALA A 299 -46.37 -1.15 9.59
C ALA A 299 -47.79 -1.59 9.24
N GLY A 300 -48.70 -1.47 10.22
CA GLY A 300 -50.07 -1.94 10.10
C GLY A 300 -50.69 -1.56 8.75
N SER A 301 -51.18 -2.58 8.07
CA SER A 301 -51.97 -2.55 6.84
C SER A 301 -52.76 -1.25 6.60
N HIS A 302 -52.26 -0.38 5.72
CA HIS A 302 -53.11 0.52 4.92
C HIS A 302 -52.51 0.69 3.52
N GLY A 303 -53.17 0.08 2.52
CA GLY A 303 -53.04 0.49 1.12
C GLY A 303 -52.03 -0.30 0.28
N ALA A 304 -52.56 -1.15 -0.58
CA ALA A 304 -51.86 -1.89 -1.63
C ALA A 304 -50.86 -1.04 -2.43
N ARG A 305 -49.62 -1.55 -2.60
CA ARG A 305 -48.75 -1.28 -3.77
C ARG A 305 -47.62 -2.31 -3.85
N GLY A 306 -47.62 -3.09 -4.94
CA GLY A 306 -46.42 -3.57 -5.63
C GLY A 306 -45.59 -4.66 -4.93
N ASN A 307 -45.85 -5.91 -5.31
CA ASN A 307 -45.21 -7.13 -4.81
C ASN A 307 -43.78 -7.37 -5.39
N GLY A 308 -42.90 -6.36 -5.33
CA GLY A 308 -41.52 -6.45 -5.85
C GLY A 308 -40.43 -5.82 -4.98
N GLY A 309 -40.78 -5.08 -3.92
CA GLY A 309 -39.82 -4.23 -3.19
C GLY A 309 -39.24 -4.79 -1.88
N HIS A 310 -39.64 -5.99 -1.44
CA HIS A 310 -39.27 -6.47 -0.09
C HIS A 310 -37.89 -7.13 0.02
N ARG A 311 -37.33 -7.67 -1.08
CA ARG A 311 -35.96 -8.20 -1.06
C ARG A 311 -34.89 -7.10 -1.12
N ALA A 312 -35.20 -5.95 -1.74
CA ALA A 312 -34.26 -4.84 -1.90
C ALA A 312 -34.09 -3.98 -0.63
N ARG A 313 -35.11 -3.86 0.22
CA ARG A 313 -35.06 -2.96 1.41
C ARG A 313 -34.17 -3.46 2.53
N VAL A 314 -34.05 -4.78 2.70
CA VAL A 314 -33.22 -5.38 3.75
C VAL A 314 -31.73 -5.30 3.38
N ILE A 315 -31.42 -5.33 2.07
CA ILE A 315 -30.04 -5.36 1.59
C ILE A 315 -29.53 -3.93 1.33
N GLN A 316 -30.33 -3.00 0.78
CA GLN A 316 -29.95 -1.58 0.59
C GLN A 316 -29.56 -0.83 1.87
N ARG A 317 -29.92 -1.36 3.05
CA ARG A 317 -29.65 -0.73 4.35
C ARG A 317 -28.22 -0.94 4.87
N GLY A 318 -27.50 -1.93 4.36
CA GLY A 318 -26.27 -2.41 5.00
C GLY A 318 -24.96 -1.78 4.55
N CYS A 319 -24.95 -0.81 3.64
CA CYS A 319 -23.70 -0.32 3.03
C CYS A 319 -23.16 1.00 3.58
N HIS A 320 -23.43 1.34 4.84
CA HIS A 320 -22.88 2.53 5.47
C HIS A 320 -22.20 2.23 6.82
N TYR A 321 -20.87 2.20 6.77
CA TYR A 321 -19.96 2.69 7.79
C TYR A 321 -18.97 3.65 7.11
#